data_AF-A0A660ZKZ4-F1
#
_entry.id   AF-A0A660ZKZ4-F1
#
_cell.length_a   1.000
_cell.length_b   1.000
_cell.length_c   1.000
_cell.angle_alpha   90.00
_cell.angle_beta   90.00
_cell.angle_gamma   90.00
#
_symmetry.space_group_name_H-M   'P 1'
#
loop_
_entity.id
_entity.type
_entity.pdbx_description
1 polymer ?
#
loop_
_entity_poly.entity_id
_entity_poly.type
_entity_poly.pdbx_seq_one_letter_code
_entity_poly.pdbx_strand_id
1 'polypeptide(L)'
;MKGFLKRWALVLWPAVVLGMVIMPVASAMAKDYRALTPQTIKALKESFKLDARTTALLNAVTNNNTKDLAFNRLMFNKYNDIFNYKIKTKGITNQKQSGRCWLFAGLNIMRPAVMKKFNLDKFEFSENYLFFWDKLEKANMFLEAIIETKNKPFDDRELSLLVENPVPDGGWWEYVVDLMDKYGAVPKSAMPETKNSSNTRAMNALINKIARHDAIVLRDMAKRGKSATQLRKKKLEMLKTIYRVLALHLGVPPEQFTWRCEDKDGKIVEGTYTPVSFYKEAVGVKLSDYLPIIDHPIHPYGKHYRIKYSRNMSDVPDIDFVNLKIDRLKEFALKSLLAGEPVWFAADVGKENDYKEGIMAVGIYDYQSLFGIDASLS
;
A
#
# COMPACT_ATOMS: atom_id res chain seq x y z
N MET A 1 47.91 -100.64 -18.65
CA MET A 1 49.30 -100.63 -18.14
C MET A 1 49.41 -99.47 -17.17
N LYS A 2 49.24 -99.70 -15.86
CA LYS A 2 50.25 -100.08 -14.85
C LYS A 2 51.29 -98.98 -14.56
N GLY A 3 51.20 -98.42 -13.35
CA GLY A 3 52.31 -97.92 -12.52
C GLY A 3 52.71 -96.46 -12.76
N PHE A 4 53.25 -95.70 -11.81
CA PHE A 4 53.55 -95.96 -10.40
C PHE A 4 53.88 -94.59 -9.74
N LEU A 5 53.93 -94.59 -8.42
CA LEU A 5 54.00 -93.47 -7.48
C LEU A 5 55.27 -92.57 -7.49
N LYS A 6 55.07 -91.38 -6.87
CA LYS A 6 55.95 -90.65 -5.92
C LYS A 6 57.07 -89.74 -6.47
N ARG A 7 57.00 -88.43 -6.14
CA ARG A 7 57.74 -87.83 -5.00
C ARG A 7 57.36 -86.37 -4.74
N TRP A 8 57.35 -86.03 -3.45
CA TRP A 8 57.18 -84.71 -2.88
C TRP A 8 58.50 -83.92 -2.90
N ALA A 9 58.42 -82.61 -3.11
CA ALA A 9 59.38 -81.65 -2.55
C ALA A 9 58.71 -80.27 -2.41
N LEU A 10 58.55 -79.84 -1.15
CA LEU A 10 58.22 -78.48 -0.76
C LEU A 10 59.30 -77.51 -1.26
N VAL A 11 58.90 -76.38 -1.82
CA VAL A 11 59.66 -75.12 -1.73
C VAL A 11 58.70 -74.01 -1.34
N LEU A 12 58.94 -73.45 -0.16
CA LEU A 12 58.28 -72.29 0.43
C LEU A 12 58.80 -71.00 -0.22
N TRP A 13 57.86 -70.20 -0.74
CA TRP A 13 57.68 -68.73 -0.71
C TRP A 13 58.87 -67.74 -0.85
N PRO A 14 58.66 -66.54 -1.43
CA PRO A 14 57.86 -65.51 -0.75
C PRO A 14 56.83 -64.76 -1.60
N ALA A 15 55.77 -64.38 -0.91
CA ALA A 15 54.70 -63.50 -1.34
C ALA A 15 55.24 -62.12 -1.74
N VAL A 16 54.94 -61.70 -2.97
CA VAL A 16 55.01 -60.29 -3.34
C VAL A 16 53.72 -59.65 -2.83
N VAL A 17 53.83 -59.02 -1.66
CA VAL A 17 52.78 -58.18 -1.08
C VAL A 17 52.62 -56.96 -1.98
N LEU A 18 51.52 -56.92 -2.74
CA LEU A 18 51.06 -55.73 -3.43
C LEU A 18 50.70 -54.69 -2.36
N GLY A 19 51.58 -53.72 -2.14
CA GLY A 19 51.28 -52.54 -1.34
C GLY A 19 50.22 -51.71 -2.05
N MET A 20 48.94 -51.97 -1.75
CA MET A 20 47.87 -51.02 -2.06
C MET A 20 48.15 -49.74 -1.28
N VAL A 21 48.63 -48.73 -2.00
CA VAL A 21 48.56 -47.34 -1.58
C VAL A 21 47.08 -47.01 -1.42
N ILE A 22 46.56 -47.13 -0.20
CA ILE A 22 45.30 -46.49 0.17
C ILE A 22 45.60 -45.00 0.20
N MET A 23 45.51 -44.35 -0.97
CA MET A 23 45.27 -42.92 -0.99
C MET A 23 43.98 -42.71 -0.18
N PRO A 24 43.96 -41.81 0.82
CA PRO A 24 42.70 -41.38 1.36
C PRO A 24 41.98 -40.78 0.15
N VAL A 25 40.87 -41.41 -0.26
CA VAL A 25 39.89 -40.74 -1.10
C VAL A 25 39.48 -39.56 -0.24
N ALA A 26 40.08 -38.41 -0.52
CA ALA A 26 39.62 -37.15 -0.04
C ALA A 26 38.17 -37.13 -0.49
N SER A 27 37.27 -37.38 0.46
CA SER A 27 35.90 -36.94 0.38
C SER A 27 36.03 -35.45 0.10
N ALA A 28 36.00 -35.11 -1.18
CA ALA A 28 35.77 -33.75 -1.62
C ALA A 28 34.37 -33.48 -1.10
N MET A 29 34.30 -33.02 0.15
CA MET A 29 33.15 -32.32 0.67
C MET A 29 32.88 -31.27 -0.39
N ALA A 30 31.85 -31.49 -1.19
CA ALA A 30 31.35 -30.51 -2.12
C ALA A 30 31.25 -29.22 -1.29
N LYS A 31 32.08 -28.22 -1.61
CA LYS A 31 32.10 -26.94 -0.90
C LYS A 31 30.65 -26.52 -0.78
N ASP A 32 30.13 -26.44 0.44
CA ASP A 32 28.75 -26.01 0.64
C ASP A 32 28.71 -24.50 0.38
N TYR A 33 28.55 -24.14 -0.90
CA TYR A 33 28.45 -22.76 -1.36
C TYR A 33 27.19 -22.06 -0.85
N ARG A 34 26.30 -22.76 -0.13
CA ARG A 34 25.11 -22.17 0.50
C ARG A 34 25.46 -21.47 1.81
N ALA A 35 26.55 -21.88 2.48
CA ALA A 35 26.94 -21.34 3.79
C ALA A 35 27.99 -20.22 3.65
N LEU A 36 27.92 -19.23 4.55
CA LEU A 36 28.98 -18.24 4.74
C LEU A 36 30.17 -18.88 5.48
N THR A 37 30.95 -19.67 4.76
CA THR A 37 32.14 -20.33 5.31
C THR A 37 33.21 -19.32 5.74
N PRO A 38 34.15 -19.67 6.64
CA PRO A 38 35.27 -18.80 6.99
C PRO A 38 36.07 -18.32 5.76
N GLN A 39 36.20 -19.17 4.73
CA GLN A 39 36.86 -18.82 3.47
C GLN A 39 36.06 -17.81 2.67
N THR A 40 34.72 -17.96 2.60
CA THR A 40 33.83 -16.97 1.98
C THR A 40 33.92 -15.63 2.70
N ILE A 41 33.86 -15.61 4.04
CA ILE A 41 33.98 -14.39 4.83
C ILE A 41 35.35 -13.74 4.64
N LYS A 42 36.42 -14.53 4.56
CA LYS A 42 37.77 -14.02 4.28
C LYS A 42 37.81 -13.32 2.91
N ALA A 43 37.26 -13.94 1.87
CA ALA A 43 37.19 -13.33 0.54
C ALA A 43 36.37 -12.02 0.51
N LEU A 44 35.24 -11.96 1.25
CA LEU A 44 34.44 -10.73 1.39
C LEU A 44 35.19 -9.61 2.12
N LYS A 45 35.99 -9.95 3.13
CA LYS A 45 36.84 -8.95 3.82
C LYS A 45 37.96 -8.46 2.91
N GLU A 46 38.55 -9.35 2.11
CA GLU A 46 39.60 -9.00 1.15
C GLU A 46 39.09 -8.16 -0.02
N SER A 47 37.80 -8.26 -0.38
CA SER A 47 37.20 -7.41 -1.41
C SER A 47 36.93 -5.96 -0.95
N PHE A 48 36.84 -5.72 0.37
CA PHE A 48 36.62 -4.39 0.94
C PHE A 48 37.94 -3.74 1.40
N LYS A 49 38.53 -2.92 0.53
CA LYS A 49 39.78 -2.22 0.82
C LYS A 49 39.54 -0.91 1.57
N LEU A 50 40.00 -0.84 2.82
CA LEU A 50 40.04 0.39 3.62
C LEU A 50 41.21 1.30 3.22
N ASP A 51 41.14 1.85 2.01
CA ASP A 51 42.02 2.95 1.60
C ASP A 51 41.51 4.31 2.11
N ALA A 52 42.27 5.39 1.87
CA ALA A 52 41.91 6.72 2.37
C ALA A 52 40.52 7.19 1.90
N ARG A 53 40.10 6.86 0.67
CA ARG A 53 38.78 7.26 0.14
C ARG A 53 37.68 6.45 0.83
N THR A 54 37.84 5.13 0.90
CA THR A 54 36.88 4.24 1.57
C THR A 54 36.76 4.54 3.06
N THR A 55 37.86 4.87 3.74
CA THR A 55 37.85 5.28 5.16
C THR A 55 37.12 6.60 5.35
N ALA A 56 37.33 7.60 4.47
CA ALA A 56 36.59 8.86 4.53
C ALA A 56 35.08 8.63 4.31
N LEU A 57 34.71 7.81 3.32
CA LEU A 57 33.32 7.42 3.06
C LEU A 57 32.71 6.67 4.24
N LEU A 58 33.43 5.72 4.84
CA LEU A 58 33.01 4.99 6.02
C LEU A 58 32.69 5.96 7.17
N ASN A 59 33.60 6.89 7.46
CA ASN A 59 33.39 7.91 8.50
C ASN A 59 32.18 8.80 8.19
N ALA A 60 32.00 9.23 6.94
CA ALA A 60 30.86 10.05 6.54
C ALA A 60 29.53 9.28 6.70
N VAL A 61 29.42 8.10 6.11
CA VAL A 61 28.18 7.30 6.10
C VAL A 61 27.80 6.84 7.50
N THR A 62 28.76 6.46 8.34
CA THR A 62 28.46 6.00 9.72
C THR A 62 28.00 7.12 10.66
N ASN A 63 28.24 8.38 10.32
CA ASN A 63 27.90 9.53 11.15
C ASN A 63 26.76 10.39 10.60
N ASN A 64 26.20 10.06 9.42
CA ASN A 64 25.17 10.86 8.75
C ASN A 64 24.04 9.99 8.22
N ASN A 65 22.91 10.63 7.86
CA ASN A 65 21.88 9.94 7.11
C ASN A 65 22.35 9.71 5.66
N THR A 66 22.22 8.48 5.17
CA THR A 66 22.64 8.11 3.82
C THR A 66 21.95 8.95 2.73
N LYS A 67 20.67 9.31 2.91
CA LYS A 67 19.94 10.14 1.94
C LYS A 67 20.54 11.53 1.81
N ASP A 68 20.97 12.13 2.91
CA ASP A 68 21.58 13.46 2.90
C ASP A 68 22.91 13.46 2.14
N LEU A 69 23.70 12.39 2.30
CA LEU A 69 24.95 12.21 1.55
C LEU A 69 24.71 11.89 0.07
N ALA A 70 23.66 11.14 -0.24
CA ALA A 70 23.31 10.78 -1.60
C ALA A 70 22.57 11.89 -2.37
N PHE A 71 22.10 12.95 -1.70
CA PHE A 71 21.32 14.00 -2.35
C PHE A 71 22.06 14.61 -3.55
N ASN A 72 21.48 14.48 -4.74
CA ASN A 72 22.12 14.86 -5.99
C ASN A 72 22.04 16.37 -6.21
N ARG A 73 23.06 17.08 -5.73
CA ARG A 73 23.15 18.54 -5.85
C ARG A 73 23.15 19.03 -7.30
N LEU A 74 23.77 18.29 -8.22
CA LEU A 74 23.85 18.69 -9.63
C LEU A 74 22.50 18.58 -10.33
N MET A 75 21.71 17.55 -10.00
CA MET A 75 20.35 17.43 -10.48
C MET A 75 19.46 18.51 -9.87
N PHE A 76 19.52 18.69 -8.55
CA PHE A 76 18.73 19.71 -7.84
C PHE A 76 18.93 21.12 -8.41
N ASN A 77 20.17 21.51 -8.72
CA ASN A 77 20.47 22.81 -9.30
C ASN A 77 19.79 23.06 -10.68
N LYS A 78 19.36 22.01 -11.38
CA LYS A 78 18.64 22.11 -12.66
C LYS A 78 17.12 22.08 -12.48
N TYR A 79 16.63 21.75 -11.30
CA TYR A 79 15.20 21.64 -11.02
C TYR A 79 14.56 23.02 -10.81
N ASN A 80 13.33 23.19 -11.29
CA ASN A 80 12.48 24.35 -10.99
C ASN A 80 10.99 23.97 -10.99
N ASP A 81 10.15 24.81 -10.39
CA ASP A 81 8.71 24.62 -10.20
C ASP A 81 7.85 25.52 -11.11
N ILE A 82 8.44 25.91 -12.25
CA ILE A 82 7.81 26.77 -13.25
C ILE A 82 7.13 25.88 -14.29
N PHE A 83 5.78 25.89 -14.29
CA PHE A 83 4.96 25.09 -15.19
C PHE A 83 4.18 25.98 -16.15
N ASN A 84 4.14 25.60 -17.43
CA ASN A 84 3.39 26.30 -18.49
C ASN A 84 1.87 26.26 -18.28
N TYR A 85 1.37 25.21 -17.62
CA TYR A 85 -0.05 25.02 -17.32
C TYR A 85 -0.21 24.75 -15.81
N LYS A 86 -1.04 25.55 -15.15
CA LYS A 86 -1.34 25.43 -13.71
C LYS A 86 -2.85 25.52 -13.48
N ILE A 87 -3.43 24.53 -12.82
CA ILE A 87 -4.81 24.59 -12.35
C ILE A 87 -4.85 25.48 -11.10
N LYS A 88 -5.74 26.47 -11.09
CA LYS A 88 -5.91 27.36 -9.94
C LYS A 88 -6.60 26.59 -8.81
N THR A 89 -5.84 26.21 -7.80
CA THR A 89 -6.35 25.62 -6.55
C THR A 89 -5.88 26.45 -5.36
N LYS A 90 -6.66 26.45 -4.28
CA LYS A 90 -6.31 27.13 -3.02
C LYS A 90 -6.56 26.23 -1.81
N GLY A 91 -5.75 26.42 -0.78
CA GLY A 91 -5.84 25.69 0.47
C GLY A 91 -5.18 24.31 0.39
N ILE A 92 -4.14 24.12 1.20
CA ILE A 92 -3.45 22.85 1.38
C ILE A 92 -4.15 22.06 2.48
N THR A 93 -4.47 20.79 2.23
CA THR A 93 -5.04 19.87 3.21
C THR A 93 -3.96 18.98 3.81
N ASN A 94 -4.18 18.43 5.00
CA ASN A 94 -3.16 17.64 5.71
C ASN A 94 -3.81 16.46 6.45
N GLN A 95 -3.58 15.24 5.97
CA GLN A 95 -4.11 14.01 6.56
C GLN A 95 -3.47 13.63 7.91
N LYS A 96 -2.37 14.29 8.29
CA LYS A 96 -1.59 14.02 9.51
C LYS A 96 -1.12 12.55 9.56
N GLN A 97 -1.19 11.92 10.72
CA GLN A 97 -0.70 10.56 10.98
C GLN A 97 -1.79 9.53 10.67
N SER A 98 -2.33 9.57 9.46
CA SER A 98 -3.35 8.64 8.95
C SER A 98 -3.04 8.21 7.52
N GLY A 99 -3.59 7.07 7.08
CA GLY A 99 -3.42 6.54 5.72
C GLY A 99 -4.53 6.98 4.75
N ARG A 100 -4.98 8.24 4.82
CA ARG A 100 -6.17 8.74 4.09
C ARG A 100 -5.85 9.48 2.78
N CYS A 101 -4.66 9.33 2.23
CA CYS A 101 -4.21 10.08 1.04
C CYS A 101 -5.17 9.97 -0.15
N TRP A 102 -5.68 8.77 -0.41
CA TRP A 102 -6.66 8.49 -1.47
C TRP A 102 -7.92 9.36 -1.33
N LEU A 103 -8.44 9.50 -0.12
CA LEU A 103 -9.64 10.27 0.20
C LEU A 103 -9.36 11.77 0.14
N PHE A 104 -8.24 12.23 0.70
CA PHE A 104 -7.83 13.63 0.61
C PHE A 104 -7.61 14.06 -0.85
N ALA A 105 -6.94 13.23 -1.66
CA ALA A 105 -6.74 13.48 -3.07
C ALA A 105 -8.08 13.49 -3.84
N GLY A 106 -8.97 12.52 -3.59
CA GLY A 106 -10.28 12.47 -4.22
C GLY A 106 -11.12 13.69 -3.90
N LEU A 107 -11.22 14.07 -2.62
CA LEU A 107 -11.90 15.30 -2.22
C LEU A 107 -11.24 16.56 -2.79
N ASN A 108 -9.91 16.59 -2.89
CA ASN A 108 -9.18 17.73 -3.45
C ASN A 108 -9.51 18.00 -4.91
N ILE A 109 -9.71 16.97 -5.74
CA ILE A 109 -10.06 17.18 -7.15
C ILE A 109 -11.47 17.77 -7.33
N MET A 110 -12.36 17.59 -6.35
CA MET A 110 -13.74 18.09 -6.39
C MET A 110 -13.92 19.50 -5.81
N ARG A 111 -13.02 19.95 -4.91
CA ARG A 111 -13.11 21.27 -4.27
C ARG A 111 -13.25 22.45 -5.25
N PRO A 112 -12.54 22.49 -6.41
CA PRO A 112 -12.68 23.58 -7.37
C PRO A 112 -14.12 23.76 -7.89
N ALA A 113 -14.88 22.68 -8.08
CA ALA A 113 -16.27 22.74 -8.53
C ALA A 113 -17.16 23.44 -7.49
N VAL A 114 -17.03 23.06 -6.21
CA VAL A 114 -17.76 23.68 -5.10
C VAL A 114 -17.39 25.16 -4.96
N MET A 115 -16.10 25.47 -4.99
CA MET A 115 -15.60 26.84 -4.88
C MET A 115 -16.10 27.72 -6.01
N LYS A 116 -16.17 27.20 -7.23
CA LYS A 116 -16.74 27.91 -8.38
C LYS A 116 -18.24 28.14 -8.20
N LYS A 117 -18.99 27.11 -7.78
CA LYS A 117 -20.45 27.17 -7.65
C LYS A 117 -20.91 28.18 -6.60
N PHE A 118 -20.28 28.18 -5.42
CA PHE A 118 -20.66 29.05 -4.31
C PHE A 118 -19.78 30.32 -4.21
N ASN A 119 -18.98 30.62 -5.23
CA ASN A 119 -18.07 31.77 -5.25
C ASN A 119 -17.15 31.86 -4.01
N LEU A 120 -16.58 30.73 -3.56
CA LEU A 120 -15.78 30.66 -2.33
C LEU A 120 -14.29 30.83 -2.60
N ASP A 121 -13.58 31.53 -1.69
CA ASP A 121 -12.11 31.64 -1.75
C ASP A 121 -11.42 30.34 -1.35
N LYS A 122 -11.97 29.65 -0.35
CA LYS A 122 -11.51 28.34 0.12
C LYS A 122 -12.69 27.48 0.52
N PHE A 123 -12.57 26.19 0.29
CA PHE A 123 -13.52 25.18 0.72
C PHE A 123 -12.76 23.91 1.07
N GLU A 124 -13.27 23.09 1.99
CA GLU A 124 -12.75 21.76 2.29
C GLU A 124 -13.92 20.87 2.70
N PHE A 125 -13.98 19.67 2.14
CA PHE A 125 -14.92 18.64 2.59
C PHE A 125 -14.46 18.07 3.93
N SER A 126 -15.37 17.45 4.68
CA SER A 126 -14.98 16.66 5.83
C SER A 126 -14.41 15.32 5.36
N GLU A 127 -13.09 15.16 5.46
CA GLU A 127 -12.47 13.85 5.27
C GLU A 127 -12.86 12.89 6.40
N ASN A 128 -13.05 13.39 7.62
CA ASN A 128 -13.50 12.61 8.77
C ASN A 128 -14.88 11.95 8.54
N TYR A 129 -15.81 12.66 7.89
CA TYR A 129 -17.14 12.15 7.58
C TYR A 129 -17.10 10.89 6.70
N LEU A 130 -16.42 10.96 5.56
CA LEU A 130 -16.31 9.81 4.67
C LEU A 130 -15.41 8.72 5.25
N PHE A 131 -14.40 9.10 6.04
CA PHE A 131 -13.54 8.14 6.73
C PHE A 131 -14.30 7.31 7.77
N PHE A 132 -15.27 7.90 8.48
CA PHE A 132 -16.16 7.15 9.37
C PHE A 132 -16.88 6.03 8.61
N TRP A 133 -17.52 6.38 7.49
CA TRP A 133 -18.30 5.44 6.69
C TRP A 133 -17.42 4.39 6.02
N ASP A 134 -16.27 4.79 5.51
CA ASP A 134 -15.27 3.87 4.94
C ASP A 134 -14.84 2.80 5.95
N LYS A 135 -14.55 3.20 7.19
CA LYS A 135 -14.16 2.26 8.24
C LYS A 135 -15.26 1.28 8.59
N LEU A 136 -16.50 1.76 8.68
CA LEU A 136 -17.64 0.91 8.99
C LEU A 136 -17.93 -0.07 7.85
N GLU A 137 -17.92 0.41 6.61
CA GLU A 137 -18.15 -0.42 5.43
C GLU A 137 -17.04 -1.45 5.24
N LYS A 138 -15.77 -1.08 5.40
CA LYS A 138 -14.66 -2.05 5.36
C LYS A 138 -14.80 -3.14 6.41
N ALA A 139 -15.23 -2.78 7.62
CA ALA A 139 -15.49 -3.77 8.65
C ALA A 139 -16.64 -4.71 8.27
N ASN A 140 -17.71 -4.18 7.66
CA ASN A 140 -18.82 -4.96 7.13
C ASN A 140 -18.39 -5.89 5.99
N MET A 141 -17.62 -5.37 5.02
CA MET A 141 -17.04 -6.12 3.90
C MET A 141 -16.15 -7.25 4.41
N PHE A 142 -15.23 -6.96 5.34
CA PHE A 142 -14.37 -7.96 5.96
C PHE A 142 -15.19 -9.09 6.61
N LEU A 143 -16.23 -8.77 7.40
CA LEU A 143 -17.05 -9.80 8.05
C LEU A 143 -17.88 -10.61 7.04
N GLU A 144 -18.37 -10.01 5.95
CA GLU A 144 -18.97 -10.78 4.84
C GLU A 144 -17.94 -11.71 4.18
N ALA A 145 -16.72 -11.23 3.91
CA ALA A 145 -15.65 -12.06 3.34
C ALA A 145 -15.30 -13.24 4.27
N ILE A 146 -15.35 -13.06 5.59
CA ILE A 146 -15.19 -14.17 6.55
C ILE A 146 -16.34 -15.18 6.47
N ILE A 147 -17.58 -14.71 6.27
CA ILE A 147 -18.75 -15.60 6.08
C ILE A 147 -18.62 -16.38 4.77
N GLU A 148 -18.18 -15.73 3.69
CA GLU A 148 -17.91 -16.37 2.39
C GLU A 148 -16.82 -17.44 2.48
N THR A 149 -15.73 -17.12 3.20
CA THR A 149 -14.54 -17.98 3.34
C THR A 149 -14.61 -18.92 4.55
N LYS A 150 -15.77 -19.06 5.21
CA LYS A 150 -15.94 -19.82 6.46
C LYS A 150 -15.46 -21.27 6.40
N ASN A 151 -15.48 -21.89 5.21
CA ASN A 151 -15.08 -23.28 4.98
C ASN A 151 -13.59 -23.45 4.63
N LYS A 152 -12.86 -22.36 4.39
CA LYS A 152 -11.43 -22.41 4.09
C LYS A 152 -10.61 -22.78 5.33
N PRO A 153 -9.46 -23.47 5.21
CA PRO A 153 -8.58 -23.73 6.34
C PRO A 153 -7.97 -22.42 6.87
N PHE A 154 -7.43 -22.44 8.10
CA PHE A 154 -6.91 -21.23 8.75
C PHE A 154 -5.62 -20.69 8.12
N ASP A 155 -4.85 -21.55 7.47
CA ASP A 155 -3.62 -21.25 6.74
C ASP A 155 -3.86 -20.99 5.25
N ASP A 156 -5.12 -20.87 4.82
CA ASP A 156 -5.45 -20.43 3.47
C ASP A 156 -4.86 -19.03 3.20
N ARG A 157 -4.21 -18.86 2.04
CA ARG A 157 -3.52 -17.62 1.69
C ARG A 157 -4.48 -16.43 1.56
N GLU A 158 -5.66 -16.63 1.00
CA GLU A 158 -6.65 -15.56 0.84
C GLU A 158 -7.23 -15.15 2.19
N LEU A 159 -7.52 -16.11 3.07
CA LEU A 159 -7.92 -15.81 4.44
C LEU A 159 -6.82 -15.07 5.20
N SER A 160 -5.56 -15.49 5.04
CA SER A 160 -4.40 -14.84 5.67
C SER A 160 -4.28 -13.38 5.27
N LEU A 161 -4.47 -13.06 3.98
CA LEU A 161 -4.48 -11.68 3.48
C LEU A 161 -5.64 -10.85 4.05
N LEU A 162 -6.86 -11.44 4.12
CA LEU A 162 -8.02 -10.74 4.69
C LEU A 162 -7.81 -10.36 6.17
N VAL A 163 -7.17 -11.22 6.97
CA VAL A 163 -6.99 -10.98 8.41
C VAL A 163 -5.72 -10.20 8.76
N GLU A 164 -4.80 -10.02 7.81
CA GLU A 164 -3.54 -9.28 8.00
C GLU A 164 -3.82 -7.83 8.42
N ASN A 165 -4.72 -7.14 7.71
CA ASN A 165 -5.16 -5.80 8.06
C ASN A 165 -6.66 -5.63 7.73
N PRO A 166 -7.57 -6.05 8.63
CA PRO A 166 -9.00 -6.14 8.34
C PRO A 166 -9.67 -4.81 7.94
N VAL A 167 -9.31 -3.72 8.61
CA VAL A 167 -9.95 -2.40 8.43
C VAL A 167 -8.88 -1.31 8.24
N PRO A 168 -8.15 -1.32 7.11
CA PRO A 168 -7.06 -0.38 6.84
C PRO A 168 -7.58 1.04 6.56
N ASP A 169 -6.73 2.06 6.70
CA ASP A 169 -7.07 3.44 6.29
C ASP A 169 -7.11 3.59 4.77
N GLY A 170 -6.18 2.94 4.06
CA GLY A 170 -5.96 3.12 2.63
C GLY A 170 -7.14 2.66 1.77
N GLY A 171 -7.25 3.22 0.58
CA GLY A 171 -8.33 2.97 -0.37
C GLY A 171 -7.96 3.46 -1.77
N TRP A 172 -8.93 3.36 -2.68
CA TRP A 172 -8.77 3.68 -4.09
C TRP A 172 -9.75 4.78 -4.51
N TRP A 173 -9.64 5.24 -5.76
CA TRP A 173 -10.53 6.27 -6.30
C TRP A 173 -12.00 5.85 -6.21
N GLU A 174 -12.29 4.61 -6.59
CA GLU A 174 -13.62 3.99 -6.60
C GLU A 174 -14.25 4.02 -5.20
N TYR A 175 -13.44 3.88 -4.15
CA TYR A 175 -13.93 3.92 -2.78
C TYR A 175 -14.48 5.31 -2.44
N VAL A 176 -13.87 6.37 -2.98
CA VAL A 176 -14.35 7.75 -2.81
C VAL A 176 -15.69 7.90 -3.50
N VAL A 177 -15.78 7.41 -4.74
CA VAL A 177 -17.01 7.44 -5.55
C VAL A 177 -18.14 6.72 -4.84
N ASP A 178 -17.93 5.47 -4.42
CA ASP A 178 -18.95 4.66 -3.76
C ASP A 178 -19.41 5.30 -2.44
N LEU A 179 -18.48 5.85 -1.65
CA LEU A 179 -18.81 6.54 -0.40
C LEU A 179 -19.64 7.80 -0.64
N MET A 180 -19.28 8.60 -1.63
CA MET A 180 -20.02 9.83 -1.92
C MET A 180 -21.39 9.56 -2.54
N ASP A 181 -21.50 8.54 -3.40
CA ASP A 181 -22.78 8.16 -4.00
C ASP A 181 -23.74 7.59 -2.94
N LYS A 182 -23.24 6.83 -1.96
CA LYS A 182 -24.05 6.24 -0.89
C LYS A 182 -24.35 7.19 0.27
N TYR A 183 -23.35 7.93 0.75
CA TYR A 183 -23.44 8.74 1.96
C TYR A 183 -23.45 10.25 1.70
N GLY A 184 -23.24 10.70 0.45
CA GLY A 184 -23.09 12.11 0.15
C GLY A 184 -21.77 12.68 0.66
N ALA A 185 -21.74 13.98 0.96
CA ALA A 185 -20.57 14.64 1.50
C ALA A 185 -20.99 15.82 2.37
N VAL A 186 -20.09 16.29 3.24
CA VAL A 186 -20.35 17.44 4.10
C VAL A 186 -19.16 18.40 4.08
N PRO A 187 -19.35 19.71 4.33
CA PRO A 187 -18.25 20.62 4.55
C PRO A 187 -17.49 20.25 5.83
N LYS A 188 -16.19 20.57 5.89
CA LYS A 188 -15.34 20.27 7.05
C LYS A 188 -15.88 20.85 8.36
N SER A 189 -16.60 21.97 8.30
CA SER A 189 -17.24 22.59 9.46
C SER A 189 -18.38 21.76 10.05
N ALA A 190 -19.05 20.92 9.27
CA ALA A 190 -20.16 20.08 9.74
C ALA A 190 -19.69 18.83 10.49
N MET A 191 -18.49 18.32 10.15
CA MET A 191 -17.85 17.23 10.89
C MET A 191 -16.33 17.45 10.87
N PRO A 192 -15.76 18.18 11.86
CA PRO A 192 -14.34 18.49 11.88
C PRO A 192 -13.50 17.24 12.17
N GLU A 193 -12.19 17.37 11.97
CA GLU A 193 -11.21 16.37 12.39
C GLU A 193 -11.21 16.20 13.91
N THR A 194 -10.95 14.97 14.36
CA THR A 194 -10.66 14.65 15.76
C THR A 194 -9.18 14.33 15.94
N LYS A 195 -8.74 14.16 17.19
CA LYS A 195 -7.39 13.66 17.48
C LYS A 195 -7.14 12.29 16.83
N ASN A 196 -8.16 11.44 16.74
CA ASN A 196 -8.02 10.08 16.22
C ASN A 196 -8.20 10.01 14.70
N SER A 197 -8.95 10.91 14.07
CA SER A 197 -8.95 11.01 12.60
C SER A 197 -7.57 11.47 12.09
N SER A 198 -6.89 12.34 12.84
CA SER A 198 -5.53 12.82 12.55
C SER A 198 -4.40 11.93 13.08
N ASN A 199 -4.69 10.89 13.88
CA ASN A 199 -3.74 9.87 14.32
C ASN A 199 -4.48 8.54 14.57
N THR A 200 -4.53 7.69 13.54
CA THR A 200 -5.45 6.55 13.48
C THR A 200 -4.89 5.28 14.11
N ARG A 201 -3.61 5.25 14.51
CA ARG A 201 -2.90 4.03 14.90
C ARG A 201 -3.59 3.26 16.03
N ALA A 202 -3.94 3.94 17.11
CA ALA A 202 -4.57 3.31 18.27
C ALA A 202 -5.99 2.80 17.96
N MET A 203 -6.79 3.61 17.27
CA MET A 203 -8.14 3.24 16.83
C MET A 203 -8.10 2.01 15.91
N ASN A 204 -7.21 2.00 14.91
CA ASN A 204 -7.05 0.88 13.99
C ASN A 204 -6.59 -0.40 14.69
N ALA A 205 -5.67 -0.31 15.65
CA ALA A 205 -5.24 -1.46 16.43
C ALA A 205 -6.40 -2.10 17.21
N LEU A 206 -7.26 -1.27 17.82
CA LEU A 206 -8.44 -1.75 18.53
C LEU A 206 -9.49 -2.37 17.59
N ILE A 207 -9.83 -1.68 16.50
CA ILE A 207 -10.81 -2.18 15.52
C ILE A 207 -10.32 -3.48 14.88
N ASN A 208 -9.05 -3.58 14.48
CA ASN A 208 -8.48 -4.80 13.92
C ASN A 208 -8.46 -5.95 14.93
N LYS A 209 -8.24 -5.67 16.22
CA LYS A 209 -8.35 -6.68 17.28
C LYS A 209 -9.80 -7.21 17.39
N ILE A 210 -10.79 -6.32 17.40
CA ILE A 210 -12.22 -6.67 17.45
C ILE A 210 -12.59 -7.49 16.20
N ALA A 211 -12.24 -7.00 15.01
CA ALA A 211 -12.55 -7.67 13.74
C ALA A 211 -11.97 -9.09 13.67
N ARG A 212 -10.71 -9.30 14.08
CA ARG A 212 -10.10 -10.64 14.12
C ARG A 212 -10.78 -11.58 15.12
N HIS A 213 -11.14 -11.06 16.29
CA HIS A 213 -11.94 -11.83 17.26
C HIS A 213 -13.30 -12.23 16.67
N ASP A 214 -13.98 -11.29 16.04
CA ASP A 214 -15.29 -11.52 15.41
C ASP A 214 -15.21 -12.52 14.25
N ALA A 215 -14.10 -12.51 13.50
CA ALA A 215 -13.83 -13.51 12.48
C ALA A 215 -13.76 -14.93 13.07
N ILE A 216 -13.10 -15.11 14.22
CA ILE A 216 -13.04 -16.40 14.93
C ILE A 216 -14.45 -16.83 15.35
N VAL A 217 -15.22 -15.93 15.94
CA VAL A 217 -16.59 -16.20 16.39
C VAL A 217 -17.49 -16.62 15.23
N LEU A 218 -17.47 -15.90 14.10
CA LEU A 218 -18.28 -16.24 12.92
C LEU A 218 -17.89 -17.61 12.34
N ARG A 219 -16.60 -17.92 12.29
CA ARG A 219 -16.10 -19.22 11.79
C ARG A 219 -16.44 -20.36 12.74
N ASP A 220 -16.36 -20.18 14.05
CA ASP A 220 -16.80 -21.18 15.03
C ASP A 220 -18.32 -21.41 14.95
N MET A 221 -19.12 -20.35 14.83
CA MET A 221 -20.56 -20.47 14.60
C MET A 221 -20.87 -21.26 13.31
N ALA A 222 -20.14 -20.99 12.24
CA ALA A 222 -20.27 -21.74 10.99
C ALA A 222 -19.93 -23.22 11.17
N LYS A 223 -18.85 -23.55 11.88
CA LYS A 223 -18.47 -24.94 12.20
C LYS A 223 -19.52 -25.66 13.03
N ARG A 224 -20.24 -24.94 13.90
CA ARG A 224 -21.39 -25.46 14.68
C ARG A 224 -22.70 -25.54 13.87
N GLY A 225 -22.64 -25.40 12.54
CA GLY A 225 -23.79 -25.56 11.64
C GLY A 225 -24.75 -24.36 11.61
N LYS A 226 -24.35 -23.18 12.09
CA LYS A 226 -25.21 -21.99 11.99
C LYS A 226 -25.39 -21.55 10.54
N SER A 227 -26.61 -21.18 10.17
CA SER A 227 -26.97 -20.74 8.83
C SER A 227 -26.37 -19.38 8.47
N ALA A 228 -26.28 -19.06 7.19
CA ALA A 228 -25.80 -17.74 6.74
C ALA A 228 -26.61 -16.59 7.35
N THR A 229 -27.93 -16.74 7.48
CA THR A 229 -28.81 -15.76 8.14
C THR A 229 -28.44 -15.54 9.61
N GLN A 230 -28.15 -16.63 10.35
CA GLN A 230 -27.72 -16.53 11.75
C GLN A 230 -26.35 -15.84 11.87
N LEU A 231 -25.42 -16.12 10.95
CA LEU A 231 -24.11 -15.45 10.91
C LEU A 231 -24.27 -13.95 10.64
N ARG A 232 -25.10 -13.56 9.66
CA ARG A 232 -25.37 -12.14 9.36
C ARG A 232 -26.09 -11.40 10.49
N LYS A 233 -26.99 -12.08 11.21
CA LYS A 233 -27.58 -11.52 12.44
C LYS A 233 -26.50 -11.24 13.49
N LYS A 234 -25.54 -12.15 13.69
CA LYS A 234 -24.40 -11.92 14.59
C LYS A 234 -23.49 -10.80 14.09
N LYS A 235 -23.22 -10.74 12.79
CA LYS A 235 -22.46 -9.66 12.14
C LYS A 235 -23.03 -8.28 12.47
N LEU A 236 -24.36 -8.12 12.45
CA LEU A 236 -24.98 -6.85 12.83
C LEU A 236 -24.63 -6.42 14.26
N GLU A 237 -24.62 -7.33 15.23
CA GLU A 237 -24.20 -7.03 16.61
C GLU A 237 -22.71 -6.66 16.71
N MET A 238 -21.87 -7.30 15.90
CA MET A 238 -20.44 -6.99 15.78
C MET A 238 -20.23 -5.58 15.20
N LEU A 239 -20.99 -5.24 14.15
CA LEU A 239 -20.97 -3.90 13.55
C LEU A 239 -21.46 -2.81 14.49
N LYS A 240 -22.44 -3.08 15.36
CA LYS A 240 -22.84 -2.14 16.43
C LYS A 240 -21.66 -1.82 17.37
N THR A 241 -20.82 -2.80 17.67
CA THR A 241 -19.63 -2.62 18.51
C THR A 241 -18.60 -1.75 17.80
N ILE A 242 -18.32 -2.02 16.52
CA ILE A 242 -17.41 -1.22 15.70
C ILE A 242 -17.94 0.21 15.51
N TYR A 243 -19.24 0.38 15.22
CA TYR A 243 -19.89 1.69 15.12
C TYR A 243 -19.70 2.51 16.41
N ARG A 244 -19.90 1.89 17.58
CA ARG A 244 -19.67 2.55 18.87
C ARG A 244 -18.21 3.02 19.00
N VAL A 245 -17.24 2.20 18.63
CA VAL A 245 -15.82 2.58 18.65
C VAL A 245 -15.57 3.76 17.70
N LEU A 246 -16.06 3.69 16.47
CA LEU A 246 -15.90 4.76 15.48
C LEU A 246 -16.53 6.07 15.95
N ALA A 247 -17.78 6.04 16.44
CA ALA A 247 -18.48 7.23 16.92
C ALA A 247 -17.74 7.91 18.08
N LEU A 248 -17.15 7.13 19.00
CA LEU A 248 -16.37 7.65 20.12
C LEU A 248 -15.00 8.21 19.69
N HIS A 249 -14.43 7.77 18.57
CA HIS A 249 -13.14 8.27 18.09
C HIS A 249 -13.27 9.42 17.10
N LEU A 250 -14.29 9.39 16.24
CA LEU A 250 -14.44 10.24 15.06
C LEU A 250 -15.62 11.22 15.18
N GLY A 251 -16.50 11.04 16.18
CA GLY A 251 -17.76 11.77 16.29
C GLY A 251 -18.91 11.07 15.59
N VAL A 252 -20.13 11.55 15.83
CA VAL A 252 -21.35 11.03 15.19
C VAL A 252 -21.54 11.75 13.85
N PRO A 253 -21.63 11.03 12.72
CA PRO A 253 -21.90 11.65 11.42
C PRO A 253 -23.22 12.43 11.43
N PRO A 254 -23.27 13.69 10.94
CA PRO A 254 -24.50 14.45 10.88
C PRO A 254 -25.46 13.88 9.84
N GLU A 255 -26.74 13.75 10.21
CA GLU A 255 -27.83 13.43 9.28
C GLU A 255 -28.36 14.67 8.57
N GLN A 256 -28.31 15.81 9.25
CA GLN A 256 -28.64 17.15 8.76
C GLN A 256 -27.67 18.16 9.37
N PHE A 257 -27.34 19.22 8.62
CA PHE A 257 -26.51 20.32 9.10
C PHE A 257 -26.90 21.63 8.41
N THR A 258 -26.70 22.74 9.11
CA THR A 258 -26.73 24.08 8.52
C THR A 258 -25.33 24.45 8.09
N TRP A 259 -25.16 24.77 6.81
CA TRP A 259 -23.91 25.29 6.28
C TRP A 259 -24.06 26.78 6.01
N ARG A 260 -23.23 27.57 6.69
CA ARG A 260 -23.17 29.02 6.56
C ARG A 260 -21.73 29.40 6.24
N CYS A 261 -21.52 30.10 5.12
CA CYS A 261 -20.21 30.56 4.70
C CYS A 261 -20.30 31.94 4.03
N GLU A 262 -19.18 32.65 4.01
CA GLU A 262 -19.05 33.92 3.31
C GLU A 262 -18.41 33.66 1.94
N ASP A 263 -19.02 34.17 0.88
CA ASP A 263 -18.44 34.14 -0.46
C ASP A 263 -17.34 35.21 -0.62
N LYS A 264 -16.70 35.26 -1.79
CA LYS A 264 -15.62 36.23 -2.06
C LYS A 264 -16.06 37.69 -2.03
N ASP A 265 -17.36 37.96 -2.14
CA ASP A 265 -17.93 39.31 -2.20
C ASP A 265 -18.47 39.75 -0.83
N GLY A 266 -18.27 38.94 0.22
CA GLY A 266 -18.77 39.22 1.57
C GLY A 266 -20.24 38.83 1.78
N LYS A 267 -20.88 38.14 0.83
CA LYS A 267 -22.26 37.68 0.97
C LYS A 267 -22.31 36.36 1.73
N ILE A 268 -23.29 36.24 2.60
CA ILE A 268 -23.52 35.01 3.34
C ILE A 268 -24.33 34.04 2.47
N VAL A 269 -23.76 32.86 2.23
CA VAL A 269 -24.44 31.68 1.71
C VAL A 269 -24.84 30.82 2.91
N GLU A 270 -26.14 30.55 3.05
CA GLU A 270 -26.68 29.74 4.14
C GLU A 270 -27.73 28.75 3.62
N GLY A 271 -27.66 27.51 4.10
CA GLY A 271 -28.63 26.49 3.77
C GLY A 271 -28.59 25.31 4.73
N THR A 272 -29.70 24.60 4.85
CA THR A 272 -29.80 23.37 5.63
C THR A 272 -29.82 22.18 4.69
N TYR A 273 -28.90 21.25 4.91
CA TYR A 273 -28.65 20.13 4.00
C TYR A 273 -28.63 18.81 4.74
N THR A 274 -28.96 17.73 4.03
CA THR A 274 -28.44 16.40 4.35
C THR A 274 -27.12 16.20 3.59
N PRO A 275 -26.26 15.26 4.00
CA PRO A 275 -25.02 14.97 3.26
C PRO A 275 -25.24 14.68 1.77
N VAL A 276 -26.32 13.95 1.44
CA VAL A 276 -26.67 13.62 0.05
C VAL A 276 -27.17 14.84 -0.72
N SER A 277 -28.02 15.68 -0.11
CA SER A 277 -28.50 16.89 -0.80
C SER A 277 -27.36 17.90 -1.01
N PHE A 278 -26.46 18.03 -0.04
CA PHE A 278 -25.26 18.86 -0.19
C PHE A 278 -24.36 18.35 -1.31
N TYR A 279 -24.07 17.06 -1.40
CA TYR A 279 -23.24 16.52 -2.50
C TYR A 279 -23.85 16.78 -3.88
N LYS A 280 -25.15 16.50 -4.04
CA LYS A 280 -25.88 16.74 -5.30
C LYS A 280 -25.83 18.21 -5.72
N GLU A 281 -25.98 19.13 -4.77
CA GLU A 281 -25.90 20.55 -5.04
C GLU A 281 -24.45 21.00 -5.27
N ALA A 282 -23.54 20.70 -4.35
CA ALA A 282 -22.21 21.27 -4.32
C ALA A 282 -21.27 20.75 -5.42
N VAL A 283 -21.31 19.45 -5.70
CA VAL A 283 -20.43 18.81 -6.68
C VAL A 283 -21.15 18.68 -8.01
N GLY A 284 -22.31 18.01 -8.03
CA GLY A 284 -23.13 17.86 -9.24
C GLY A 284 -22.42 17.14 -10.40
N VAL A 285 -21.32 16.42 -10.13
CA VAL A 285 -20.56 15.63 -11.12
C VAL A 285 -20.90 14.16 -10.91
N LYS A 286 -21.14 13.45 -12.01
CA LYS A 286 -21.31 12.00 -11.99
C LYS A 286 -19.94 11.33 -11.92
N LEU A 287 -19.48 11.06 -10.70
CA LEU A 287 -18.14 10.48 -10.47
C LEU A 287 -17.97 9.07 -11.08
N SER A 288 -19.07 8.39 -11.38
CA SER A 288 -19.07 7.10 -12.12
C SER A 288 -18.71 7.23 -13.61
N ASP A 289 -18.55 8.44 -14.14
CA ASP A 289 -18.03 8.64 -15.51
C ASP A 289 -16.49 8.58 -15.58
N TYR A 290 -15.78 8.55 -14.43
CA TYR A 290 -14.33 8.43 -14.36
C TYR A 290 -13.89 6.97 -14.37
N LEU A 291 -12.90 6.65 -15.20
CA LEU A 291 -12.35 5.28 -15.33
C LEU A 291 -10.91 5.20 -14.81
N PRO A 292 -10.60 4.25 -13.90
CA PRO A 292 -9.24 3.96 -13.49
C PRO A 292 -8.40 3.38 -14.63
N ILE A 293 -7.23 3.97 -14.85
CA ILE A 293 -6.20 3.47 -15.77
C ILE A 293 -4.90 3.27 -15.01
N ILE A 294 -4.22 2.14 -15.27
CA ILE A 294 -3.00 1.74 -14.55
C ILE A 294 -1.95 1.31 -15.58
N ASP A 295 -0.68 1.61 -15.31
CA ASP A 295 0.44 0.93 -15.98
C ASP A 295 0.96 -0.22 -15.12
N HIS A 296 0.66 -1.44 -15.55
CA HIS A 296 1.08 -2.66 -14.91
C HIS A 296 1.90 -3.53 -15.88
N PRO A 297 3.24 -3.35 -15.92
CA PRO A 297 4.09 -3.88 -17.00
C PRO A 297 4.24 -5.40 -17.03
N ILE A 298 3.97 -6.09 -15.92
CA ILE A 298 4.03 -7.57 -15.86
C ILE A 298 2.74 -8.25 -16.38
N HIS A 299 1.72 -7.47 -16.71
CA HIS A 299 0.45 -7.95 -17.23
C HIS A 299 0.21 -7.43 -18.66
N PRO A 300 -0.47 -8.19 -19.54
CA PRO A 300 -0.82 -7.71 -20.87
C PRO A 300 -1.53 -6.35 -20.87
N TYR A 301 -1.05 -5.42 -21.70
CA TYR A 301 -1.70 -4.13 -21.95
C TYR A 301 -2.96 -4.27 -22.82
N GLY A 302 -3.85 -3.28 -22.76
CA GLY A 302 -5.10 -3.24 -23.52
C GLY A 302 -6.15 -4.23 -23.00
N LYS A 303 -6.01 -4.64 -21.73
CA LYS A 303 -6.91 -5.57 -21.05
C LYS A 303 -7.54 -4.91 -19.82
N HIS A 304 -8.70 -5.44 -19.45
CA HIS A 304 -9.42 -5.10 -18.23
C HIS A 304 -9.05 -6.08 -17.12
N TYR A 305 -8.80 -5.57 -15.93
CA TYR A 305 -8.44 -6.34 -14.75
C TYR A 305 -9.33 -5.95 -13.59
N ARG A 306 -9.62 -6.92 -12.72
CA ARG A 306 -10.33 -6.71 -11.46
C ARG A 306 -9.55 -7.34 -10.31
N ILE A 307 -9.43 -6.64 -9.19
CA ILE A 307 -8.67 -7.12 -8.02
C ILE A 307 -9.66 -7.62 -6.97
N LYS A 308 -9.74 -8.94 -6.83
CA LYS A 308 -10.67 -9.58 -5.89
C LYS A 308 -10.47 -9.06 -4.45
N TYR A 309 -11.58 -8.79 -3.76
CA TYR A 309 -11.62 -8.26 -2.39
C TYR A 309 -10.97 -6.87 -2.21
N SER A 310 -10.74 -6.14 -3.30
CA SER A 310 -10.34 -4.76 -3.24
C SER A 310 -11.56 -3.88 -3.46
N ARG A 311 -12.40 -3.78 -2.42
CA ARG A 311 -13.55 -2.87 -2.29
C ARG A 311 -13.72 -2.46 -0.83
N ASN A 312 -14.37 -1.32 -0.57
CA ASN A 312 -14.71 -0.91 0.79
C ASN A 312 -16.12 -1.37 1.21
N MET A 313 -17.08 -1.51 0.29
CA MET A 313 -18.45 -1.94 0.63
C MET A 313 -18.74 -3.36 0.11
N SER A 314 -19.66 -4.06 0.77
CA SER A 314 -20.03 -5.43 0.37
C SER A 314 -20.96 -5.48 -0.85
N ASP A 315 -21.67 -4.39 -1.13
CA ASP A 315 -22.73 -4.25 -2.14
C ASP A 315 -22.26 -3.57 -3.45
N VAL A 316 -20.97 -3.27 -3.57
CA VAL A 316 -20.33 -2.70 -4.76
C VAL A 316 -19.35 -3.70 -5.39
N PRO A 317 -19.03 -3.59 -6.69
CA PRO A 317 -18.01 -4.45 -7.29
C PRO A 317 -16.61 -4.17 -6.73
N ASP A 318 -15.70 -5.14 -6.90
CA ASP A 318 -14.28 -4.90 -6.67
C ASP A 318 -13.72 -3.89 -7.68
N ILE A 319 -12.65 -3.16 -7.29
CA ILE A 319 -11.96 -2.24 -8.20
C ILE A 319 -11.58 -2.94 -9.49
N ASP A 320 -11.73 -2.22 -10.58
CA ASP A 320 -11.32 -2.67 -11.89
C ASP A 320 -10.72 -1.53 -12.70
N PHE A 321 -9.82 -1.89 -13.61
CA PHE A 321 -9.01 -0.92 -14.32
C PHE A 321 -8.63 -1.42 -15.71
N VAL A 322 -8.32 -0.47 -16.60
CA VAL A 322 -7.73 -0.77 -17.90
C VAL A 322 -6.21 -0.64 -17.79
N ASN A 323 -5.49 -1.71 -18.13
CA ASN A 323 -4.03 -1.71 -18.13
C ASN A 323 -3.50 -1.07 -19.42
N LEU A 324 -2.81 0.07 -19.29
CA LEU A 324 -2.28 0.86 -20.41
C LEU A 324 -0.83 1.26 -20.13
N LYS A 325 -0.03 1.42 -21.19
CA LYS A 325 1.35 1.91 -21.06
C LYS A 325 1.38 3.35 -20.51
N ILE A 326 2.42 3.69 -19.75
CA ILE A 326 2.61 5.03 -19.15
C ILE A 326 2.44 6.19 -20.13
N ASP A 327 2.82 6.02 -21.41
CA ASP A 327 2.67 7.08 -22.41
C ASP A 327 1.20 7.46 -22.65
N ARG A 328 0.28 6.48 -22.58
CA ARG A 328 -1.17 6.73 -22.66
C ARG A 328 -1.67 7.47 -21.41
N LEU A 329 -1.19 7.08 -20.23
CA LEU A 329 -1.53 7.75 -18.98
C LEU A 329 -1.09 9.22 -19.02
N LYS A 330 0.15 9.48 -19.47
CA LYS A 330 0.69 10.84 -19.65
C LYS A 330 -0.12 11.67 -20.64
N GLU A 331 -0.52 11.08 -21.78
CA GLU A 331 -1.38 11.76 -22.76
C GLU A 331 -2.73 12.15 -22.15
N PHE A 332 -3.40 11.24 -21.44
CA PHE A 332 -4.69 11.52 -20.83
C PHE A 332 -4.58 12.54 -19.69
N ALA A 333 -3.53 12.45 -18.88
CA ALA A 333 -3.26 13.44 -17.84
C ALA A 333 -3.03 14.85 -18.42
N LEU A 334 -2.28 14.96 -19.54
CA LEU A 334 -2.10 16.22 -20.24
C LEU A 334 -3.43 16.77 -20.77
N LYS A 335 -4.27 15.93 -21.37
CA LYS A 335 -5.61 16.34 -21.86
C LYS A 335 -6.49 16.87 -20.73
N SER A 336 -6.52 16.19 -19.59
CA SER A 336 -7.27 16.62 -18.40
C SER A 336 -6.73 17.96 -17.85
N LEU A 337 -5.40 18.10 -17.75
CA LEU A 337 -4.76 19.34 -17.34
C LEU A 337 -5.09 20.53 -18.27
N LEU A 338 -5.07 20.32 -19.59
CA LEU A 338 -5.42 21.33 -20.59
C LEU A 338 -6.91 21.71 -20.55
N ALA A 339 -7.78 20.80 -20.09
CA ALA A 339 -9.20 21.08 -19.82
C ALA A 339 -9.42 21.80 -18.48
N GLY A 340 -8.37 22.01 -17.68
CA GLY A 340 -8.46 22.61 -16.35
C GLY A 340 -8.96 21.65 -15.27
N GLU A 341 -8.95 20.35 -15.55
CA GLU A 341 -9.41 19.30 -14.64
C GLU A 341 -8.21 18.64 -13.94
N PRO A 342 -8.22 18.56 -12.59
CA PRO A 342 -7.14 17.91 -11.86
C PRO A 342 -7.23 16.39 -11.95
N VAL A 343 -6.08 15.72 -11.94
CA VAL A 343 -5.96 14.25 -12.08
C VAL A 343 -5.66 13.64 -10.72
N TRP A 344 -6.51 12.72 -10.27
CA TRP A 344 -6.17 11.80 -9.18
C TRP A 344 -5.17 10.76 -9.70
N PHE A 345 -4.06 10.57 -8.99
CA PHE A 345 -3.09 9.54 -9.34
C PHE A 345 -2.52 8.86 -8.10
N ALA A 346 -2.07 7.63 -8.28
CA ALA A 346 -1.34 6.87 -7.27
C ALA A 346 0.07 6.59 -7.77
N ALA A 347 1.03 6.63 -6.85
CA ALA A 347 2.44 6.31 -7.09
C ALA A 347 3.06 5.75 -5.81
N ASP A 348 4.19 5.04 -5.93
CA ASP A 348 5.04 4.75 -4.78
C ASP A 348 5.82 6.01 -4.39
N VAL A 349 5.17 6.87 -3.59
CA VAL A 349 5.72 8.15 -3.14
C VAL A 349 6.93 7.99 -2.19
N GLY A 350 7.29 6.77 -1.79
CA GLY A 350 8.49 6.52 -0.99
C GLY A 350 9.77 6.44 -1.82
N LYS A 351 9.65 6.25 -3.15
CA LYS A 351 10.77 6.12 -4.08
C LYS A 351 11.21 7.49 -4.58
N GLU A 352 12.52 7.72 -4.54
CA GLU A 352 13.17 8.89 -5.13
C GLU A 352 12.43 10.21 -4.87
N ASN A 353 12.06 10.38 -3.60
CA ASN A 353 11.30 11.50 -3.10
C ASN A 353 12.09 12.23 -2.02
N ASP A 354 12.27 13.53 -2.21
CA ASP A 354 12.74 14.45 -1.19
C ASP A 354 11.56 15.24 -0.62
N TYR A 355 11.20 14.93 0.63
CA TYR A 355 10.05 15.54 1.30
C TYR A 355 10.28 16.99 1.72
N LYS A 356 11.55 17.42 1.85
CA LYS A 356 11.90 18.75 2.35
C LYS A 356 11.70 19.78 1.25
N GLU A 357 12.20 19.49 0.05
CA GLU A 357 12.10 20.33 -1.14
C GLU A 357 10.85 19.99 -1.97
N GLY A 358 10.18 18.86 -1.69
CA GLY A 358 8.94 18.44 -2.36
C GLY A 358 9.17 17.93 -3.78
N ILE A 359 10.27 17.21 -4.00
CA ILE A 359 10.70 16.77 -5.33
C ILE A 359 10.60 15.24 -5.44
N MET A 360 9.79 14.78 -6.38
CA MET A 360 9.71 13.37 -6.80
C MET A 360 10.36 13.22 -8.17
N ALA A 361 11.61 12.74 -8.20
CA ALA A 361 12.35 12.67 -9.45
C ALA A 361 13.44 11.60 -9.41
N VAL A 362 13.49 10.80 -10.49
CA VAL A 362 14.55 9.80 -10.70
C VAL A 362 15.91 10.48 -10.70
N GLY A 363 16.84 9.94 -9.91
CA GLY A 363 18.19 10.46 -9.74
C GLY A 363 18.34 11.58 -8.72
N ILE A 364 17.32 11.88 -7.89
CA ILE A 364 17.44 12.84 -6.78
C ILE A 364 18.41 12.35 -5.70
N TYR A 365 18.65 11.03 -5.63
CA TYR A 365 19.68 10.43 -4.79
C TYR A 365 20.68 9.63 -5.65
N ASP A 366 21.95 10.02 -5.61
CA ASP A 366 23.07 9.38 -6.33
C ASP A 366 23.79 8.34 -5.44
N TYR A 367 23.09 7.24 -5.15
CA TYR A 367 23.67 6.12 -4.40
C TYR A 367 24.79 5.41 -5.15
N GLN A 368 24.74 5.44 -6.48
CA GLN A 368 25.75 4.83 -7.34
C GLN A 368 27.11 5.50 -7.13
N SER A 369 27.18 6.83 -7.14
CA SER A 369 28.43 7.54 -6.85
C SER A 369 28.85 7.40 -5.39
N LEU A 370 27.89 7.41 -4.45
CA LEU A 370 28.20 7.32 -3.01
C LEU A 370 28.83 5.97 -2.63
N PHE A 371 28.31 4.86 -3.17
CA PHE A 371 28.72 3.51 -2.80
C PHE A 371 29.59 2.79 -3.85
N GLY A 372 29.71 3.34 -5.05
CA GLY A 372 30.42 2.67 -6.15
C GLY A 372 29.73 1.38 -6.60
N ILE A 373 28.40 1.34 -6.57
CA ILE A 373 27.58 0.18 -6.93
C ILE A 373 26.66 0.52 -8.10
N ASP A 374 26.22 -0.50 -8.84
CA ASP A 374 25.08 -0.34 -9.74
C ASP A 374 23.78 -0.34 -8.92
N ALA A 375 23.11 0.82 -8.91
CA ALA A 375 21.84 1.03 -8.24
C ALA A 375 20.71 1.33 -9.24
N SER A 376 20.88 1.00 -10.53
CA SER A 376 19.93 1.37 -11.59
C SER A 376 18.59 0.59 -11.56
N LEU A 377 18.43 -0.34 -10.62
CA LEU A 377 17.19 -1.06 -10.36
C LEU A 377 16.39 -0.29 -9.29
N SER A 378 15.84 0.87 -9.66
CA SER A 378 14.84 1.60 -8.87
C SER A 378 13.43 1.47 -9.43
#